data_AF-A0A8T6Q0S2-F1
#
_entry.id   AF-A0A8T6Q0S2-F1
#
_cell.length_a   1.000
_cell.length_b   1.000
_cell.length_c   1.000
_cell.angle_alpha   90.00
_cell.angle_beta   90.00
_cell.angle_gamma   90.00
#
_symmetry.space_group_name_H-M   'P 1'
#
loop_
_entity.id
_entity.type
_entity.pdbx_description
1 polymer ?
#
loop_
_entity_poly.entity_id
_entity_poly.type
_entity_poly.pdbx_seq_one_letter_code
_entity_poly.pdbx_strand_id
1 'polypeptide(L)'
;GKMSDVEILKALRDKGGHFWRGDKPPGSTATIYSHGSGIFSRCGDTWSAINIDYSTAKIKIYAGNDARLNNGTFSVNELYGSANKPSKSDVGLGNVTNDAQVKKTGDTMTGDLTIKKGTPSVFLRADSGVTALRFYTGDNTERGIIYA
;
A
#
# COMPACT_ATOMS: atom_id res chain seq x y z
N GLY A 1 -23.96 -19.18 -3.68
CA GLY A 1 -22.73 -18.72 -4.35
C GLY A 1 -21.65 -19.78 -4.33
N LYS A 2 -20.42 -19.43 -4.72
CA LYS A 2 -19.26 -20.34 -4.76
C LYS A 2 -18.33 -20.11 -3.56
N MET A 3 -17.54 -21.11 -3.20
CA MET A 3 -16.74 -21.12 -1.97
C MET A 3 -15.36 -20.47 -2.13
N SER A 4 -14.83 -20.33 -3.35
CA SER A 4 -13.52 -19.73 -3.60
C SER A 4 -13.46 -18.93 -4.90
N ASP A 5 -12.43 -18.10 -5.06
CA ASP A 5 -12.20 -17.36 -6.30
C ASP A 5 -12.01 -18.29 -7.50
N VAL A 6 -11.32 -19.42 -7.31
CA VAL A 6 -11.12 -20.44 -8.38
C VAL A 6 -12.46 -20.93 -8.91
N GLU A 7 -13.40 -21.27 -8.03
CA GLU A 7 -14.71 -21.78 -8.42
C GLU A 7 -15.58 -20.73 -9.10
N ILE A 8 -15.53 -19.47 -8.61
CA ILE A 8 -16.23 -18.34 -9.23
C ILE A 8 -15.69 -18.12 -10.64
N LEU A 9 -14.38 -17.96 -10.77
CA LEU A 9 -13.75 -17.61 -12.03
C LEU A 9 -13.85 -18.74 -13.06
N LYS A 10 -13.83 -20.02 -12.64
CA LYS A 10 -14.18 -21.14 -13.53
C LYS A 10 -15.63 -21.05 -14.02
N ALA A 11 -16.57 -20.77 -13.13
CA ALA A 11 -17.97 -20.61 -13.52
C ALA A 11 -18.20 -19.39 -14.44
N LEU A 12 -17.43 -18.31 -14.27
CA LEU A 12 -17.47 -17.16 -15.16
C LEU A 12 -16.83 -17.49 -16.53
N ARG A 13 -15.68 -18.17 -16.53
CA ARG A 13 -15.01 -18.65 -17.75
C ARG A 13 -15.92 -19.51 -18.62
N ASP A 14 -16.64 -20.43 -18.00
CA ASP A 14 -17.52 -21.37 -18.70
C ASP A 14 -18.73 -20.68 -19.36
N LYS A 15 -19.11 -19.48 -18.87
CA LYS A 15 -20.15 -18.63 -19.47
C LYS A 15 -19.64 -17.73 -20.60
N GLY A 16 -18.32 -17.58 -20.78
CA GLY A 16 -17.74 -16.61 -21.71
C GLY A 16 -17.82 -15.17 -21.21
N GLY A 17 -17.63 -14.18 -22.10
CA GLY A 17 -17.68 -12.76 -21.72
C GLY A 17 -19.10 -12.31 -21.33
N HIS A 18 -19.29 -11.74 -20.13
CA HIS A 18 -20.60 -11.31 -19.65
C HIS A 18 -20.52 -10.33 -18.46
N PHE A 19 -21.64 -9.67 -18.15
CA PHE A 19 -21.85 -8.98 -16.89
C PHE A 19 -22.26 -9.95 -15.80
N TRP A 20 -21.79 -9.75 -14.57
CA TRP A 20 -22.05 -10.64 -13.46
C TRP A 20 -22.23 -9.89 -12.15
N ARG A 21 -22.82 -10.58 -11.17
CA ARG A 21 -22.94 -10.11 -9.78
C ARG A 21 -22.37 -11.17 -8.85
N GLY A 22 -21.50 -10.76 -7.94
CA GLY A 22 -20.89 -11.63 -6.93
C GLY A 22 -21.91 -12.16 -5.94
N ASP A 23 -21.79 -13.44 -5.59
CA ASP A 23 -22.58 -14.09 -4.54
C ASP A 23 -21.64 -14.91 -3.66
N LYS A 24 -21.51 -14.48 -2.40
CA LYS A 24 -20.59 -15.06 -1.42
C LYS A 24 -21.39 -15.75 -0.29
N PRO A 25 -21.53 -17.09 -0.33
CA PRO A 25 -22.24 -17.81 0.73
C PRO A 25 -21.45 -17.77 2.04
N PRO A 26 -22.11 -17.99 3.20
CA PRO A 26 -21.43 -18.12 4.49
C PRO A 26 -20.27 -19.12 4.43
N GLY A 27 -19.12 -18.75 4.99
CA GLY A 27 -17.92 -19.59 5.00
C GLY A 27 -17.09 -19.58 3.71
N SER A 28 -17.49 -18.82 2.68
CA SER A 28 -16.69 -18.68 1.45
C SER A 28 -15.37 -17.93 1.69
N THR A 29 -14.29 -18.45 1.11
CA THR A 29 -12.95 -17.85 1.11
C THR A 29 -12.71 -16.96 -0.10
N ALA A 30 -13.70 -16.78 -0.99
CA ALA A 30 -13.60 -15.89 -2.13
C ALA A 30 -13.30 -14.44 -1.71
N THR A 31 -12.43 -13.77 -2.47
CA THR A 31 -12.01 -12.39 -2.22
C THR A 31 -12.92 -11.35 -2.89
N ILE A 32 -13.86 -11.78 -3.74
CA ILE A 32 -14.87 -10.90 -4.34
C ILE A 32 -15.72 -10.21 -3.27
N TYR A 33 -16.28 -9.05 -3.61
CA TYR A 33 -17.31 -8.40 -2.81
C TYR A 33 -18.67 -9.04 -3.07
N SER A 34 -19.39 -9.38 -2.00
CA SER A 34 -20.75 -9.89 -2.10
C SER A 34 -21.67 -8.82 -2.69
N HIS A 35 -22.57 -9.22 -3.60
CA HIS A 35 -23.41 -8.33 -4.40
C HIS A 35 -22.66 -7.35 -5.32
N GLY A 36 -21.34 -7.39 -5.35
CA GLY A 36 -20.56 -6.53 -6.24
C GLY A 36 -20.85 -6.85 -7.71
N SER A 37 -21.12 -5.82 -8.50
CA SER A 37 -21.34 -5.98 -9.94
C SER A 37 -20.01 -5.99 -10.70
N GLY A 38 -20.00 -6.60 -11.87
CA GLY A 38 -18.76 -6.81 -12.59
C GLY A 38 -18.91 -7.16 -14.05
N ILE A 39 -17.76 -7.20 -14.72
CA ILE A 39 -17.59 -7.69 -16.08
C ILE A 39 -16.57 -8.81 -16.04
N PHE A 40 -16.83 -9.88 -16.78
CA PHE A 40 -15.87 -10.91 -17.09
C PHE A 40 -15.61 -10.87 -18.60
N SER A 41 -14.34 -10.87 -18.99
CA SER A 41 -13.91 -10.91 -20.38
C SER A 41 -13.00 -12.11 -20.58
N ARG A 42 -13.16 -12.79 -21.72
CA ARG A 42 -12.30 -13.90 -22.13
C ARG A 42 -11.99 -13.78 -23.61
N CYS A 43 -10.71 -13.89 -23.96
CA CYS A 43 -10.20 -13.87 -25.31
C CYS A 43 -9.24 -15.05 -25.48
N GLY A 44 -9.71 -16.10 -26.17
CA GLY A 44 -8.99 -17.38 -26.22
C GLY A 44 -8.83 -17.98 -24.82
N ASP A 45 -7.59 -18.24 -24.43
CA ASP A 45 -7.24 -18.78 -23.11
C ASP A 45 -7.05 -17.69 -22.05
N THR A 46 -6.91 -16.42 -22.44
CA THR A 46 -6.74 -15.28 -21.52
C THR A 46 -8.07 -14.72 -21.05
N TRP A 47 -8.12 -14.24 -19.81
CA TRP A 47 -9.33 -13.66 -19.24
C TRP A 47 -9.01 -12.59 -18.19
N SER A 48 -9.99 -11.72 -17.94
CA SER A 48 -9.99 -10.77 -16.84
C SER A 48 -11.38 -10.65 -16.23
N ALA A 49 -11.43 -10.30 -14.94
CA ALA A 49 -12.67 -10.05 -14.24
C ALA A 49 -12.54 -8.80 -13.36
N ILE A 50 -13.59 -7.99 -13.34
CA ILE A 50 -13.73 -6.85 -12.44
C ILE A 50 -14.92 -7.12 -11.54
N ASN A 51 -14.79 -6.85 -10.25
CA ASN A 51 -15.87 -6.88 -9.27
C ASN A 51 -15.81 -5.62 -8.39
N ILE A 52 -16.89 -4.86 -8.38
CA ILE A 52 -16.97 -3.57 -7.70
C ILE A 52 -17.95 -3.68 -6.54
N ASP A 53 -17.49 -3.35 -5.34
CA ASP A 53 -18.36 -3.29 -4.16
C ASP A 53 -19.41 -2.19 -4.34
N TYR A 54 -20.69 -2.53 -4.14
CA TYR A 54 -21.80 -1.61 -4.37
C TYR A 54 -21.84 -0.46 -3.34
N SER A 55 -21.26 -0.68 -2.15
CA SER A 55 -21.37 0.25 -1.02
C SER A 55 -20.17 1.20 -0.90
N THR A 56 -18.97 0.70 -1.23
CA THR A 56 -17.70 1.41 -1.06
C THR A 56 -17.02 1.76 -2.37
N ALA A 57 -17.46 1.21 -3.51
CA ALA A 57 -16.78 1.33 -4.80
C ALA A 57 -15.32 0.82 -4.81
N LYS A 58 -14.92 -0.01 -3.84
CA LYS A 58 -13.65 -0.75 -3.91
C LYS A 58 -13.72 -1.78 -5.03
N ILE A 59 -12.58 -2.04 -5.67
CA ILE A 59 -12.53 -2.83 -6.91
C ILE A 59 -11.58 -4.02 -6.72
N LYS A 60 -12.09 -5.23 -6.94
CA LYS A 60 -11.25 -6.42 -7.14
C LYS A 60 -11.07 -6.66 -8.64
N ILE A 61 -9.82 -6.84 -9.03
CA ILE A 61 -9.42 -7.19 -10.40
C ILE A 61 -8.75 -8.55 -10.38
N TYR A 62 -9.20 -9.41 -11.27
CA TYR A 62 -8.65 -10.74 -11.51
C TYR A 62 -8.14 -10.80 -12.95
N ALA A 63 -7.01 -11.44 -13.16
CA ALA A 63 -6.48 -11.66 -14.49
C ALA A 63 -5.66 -12.94 -14.56
N GLY A 64 -5.73 -13.64 -15.68
CA GLY A 64 -4.96 -14.84 -15.90
C GLY A 64 -5.26 -15.49 -17.25
N ASN A 65 -4.87 -16.75 -17.35
CA ASN A 65 -5.28 -17.63 -18.42
C ASN A 65 -5.89 -18.92 -17.85
N ASP A 66 -6.40 -19.80 -18.72
CA ASP A 66 -7.07 -21.03 -18.31
C ASP A 66 -6.17 -21.95 -17.48
N ALA A 67 -4.89 -22.07 -17.84
CA ALA A 67 -3.92 -22.87 -17.10
C ALA A 67 -3.71 -22.34 -15.67
N ARG A 68 -3.48 -21.03 -15.50
CA ARG A 68 -3.31 -20.39 -14.19
C ARG A 68 -4.58 -20.43 -13.37
N LEU A 69 -5.76 -20.32 -14.00
CA LEU A 69 -7.03 -20.49 -13.31
C LEU A 69 -7.21 -21.91 -12.77
N ASN A 70 -6.89 -22.92 -13.57
CA ASN A 70 -7.00 -24.31 -13.14
C ASN A 70 -6.02 -24.66 -12.02
N ASN A 71 -4.84 -24.04 -12.02
CA ASN A 71 -3.80 -24.21 -10.99
C ASN A 71 -3.96 -23.27 -9.78
N GLY A 72 -4.93 -22.34 -9.78
CA GLY A 72 -5.13 -21.38 -8.71
C GLY A 72 -4.03 -20.31 -8.58
N THR A 73 -3.27 -20.06 -9.65
CA THR A 73 -2.12 -19.13 -9.68
C THR A 73 -2.37 -17.87 -10.50
N PHE A 74 -3.65 -17.50 -10.71
CA PHE A 74 -4.03 -16.25 -11.37
C PHE A 74 -3.72 -15.03 -10.48
N SER A 75 -3.68 -13.85 -11.10
CA SER A 75 -3.40 -12.60 -10.40
C SER A 75 -4.69 -12.02 -9.83
N VAL A 76 -4.61 -11.51 -8.60
CA VAL A 76 -5.67 -10.76 -7.92
C VAL A 76 -5.09 -9.46 -7.41
N ASN A 77 -5.80 -8.36 -7.62
CA ASN A 77 -5.45 -7.06 -7.06
C ASN A 77 -6.69 -6.33 -6.54
N GLU A 78 -6.48 -5.45 -5.57
CA GLU A 78 -7.49 -4.51 -5.08
C GLU A 78 -7.07 -3.09 -5.47
N LEU A 79 -7.93 -2.39 -6.21
CA LEU A 79 -7.68 -1.02 -6.64
C LEU A 79 -8.44 -0.06 -5.74
N TYR A 80 -7.73 0.98 -5.30
CA TYR A 80 -8.24 1.99 -4.39
C TYR A 80 -8.38 3.34 -5.10
N GLY A 81 -9.55 3.97 -4.93
CA GLY A 81 -9.80 5.33 -5.37
C GLY A 81 -9.46 6.37 -4.30
N SER A 82 -9.67 7.65 -4.61
CA SER A 82 -9.42 8.78 -3.70
C SER A 82 -10.17 8.69 -2.37
N ALA A 83 -11.35 8.05 -2.37
CA ALA A 83 -12.21 7.83 -1.19
C ALA A 83 -11.84 6.58 -0.37
N ASN A 84 -11.05 5.65 -0.91
CA ASN A 84 -10.72 4.38 -0.27
C ASN A 84 -9.20 4.14 -0.20
N LYS A 85 -8.39 5.20 -0.06
CA LYS A 85 -6.93 5.07 -0.05
C LYS A 85 -6.47 4.12 1.08
N PRO A 86 -5.40 3.34 0.88
CA PRO A 86 -4.77 2.57 1.95
C PRO A 86 -4.41 3.47 3.13
N SER A 87 -4.72 3.01 4.33
CA SER A 87 -4.31 3.62 5.60
C SER A 87 -2.82 3.37 5.86
N LYS A 88 -2.25 4.05 6.86
CA LYS A 88 -0.88 3.80 7.31
C LYS A 88 -0.66 2.34 7.71
N SER A 89 -1.62 1.73 8.38
CA SER A 89 -1.56 0.32 8.75
C SER A 89 -1.53 -0.59 7.52
N ASP A 90 -2.30 -0.26 6.47
CA ASP A 90 -2.38 -1.07 5.25
C ASP A 90 -1.05 -1.12 4.48
N VAL A 91 -0.17 -0.15 4.70
CA VAL A 91 1.15 -0.06 4.04
C VAL A 91 2.32 -0.31 4.99
N GLY A 92 2.08 -0.90 6.17
CA GLY A 92 3.14 -1.24 7.13
C GLY A 92 3.75 -0.03 7.86
N LEU A 93 3.06 1.11 7.88
CA LEU A 93 3.47 2.35 8.53
C LEU A 93 2.62 2.67 9.79
N GLY A 94 1.94 1.66 10.35
CA GLY A 94 1.00 1.86 11.47
C GLY A 94 1.67 2.37 12.76
N ASN A 95 2.95 2.08 12.97
CA ASN A 95 3.75 2.57 14.10
C ASN A 95 4.46 3.89 13.83
N VAL A 96 4.36 4.42 12.60
CA VAL A 96 4.99 5.67 12.21
C VAL A 96 4.01 6.81 12.48
N THR A 97 4.27 7.56 13.55
CA THR A 97 3.58 8.83 13.80
C THR A 97 3.85 9.79 12.64
N ASN A 98 2.98 10.78 12.41
CA ASN A 98 3.18 11.72 11.27
C ASN A 98 4.53 12.45 11.36
N ASP A 99 5.02 12.64 12.58
CA ASP A 99 6.24 13.30 13.03
C ASP A 99 7.49 12.39 13.05
N ALA A 100 7.34 11.05 13.06
CA ALA A 100 8.48 10.12 13.05
C ALA A 100 9.22 10.05 11.69
N GLN A 101 8.64 10.63 10.64
CA GLN A 101 9.34 10.79 9.36
C GLN A 101 10.22 12.04 9.43
N VAL A 102 11.51 11.87 9.69
CA VAL A 102 12.49 12.94 9.50
C VAL A 102 12.47 13.34 8.03
N LYS A 103 11.96 14.53 7.71
CA LYS A 103 12.03 15.08 6.35
C LYS A 103 13.48 15.45 6.08
N LYS A 104 13.88 15.38 4.81
CA LYS A 104 15.26 15.62 4.37
C LYS A 104 15.74 17.07 4.57
N THR A 105 14.92 17.98 5.09
CA THR A 105 15.26 19.40 5.27
C THR A 105 14.40 20.05 6.36
N GLY A 106 15.05 20.73 7.32
CA GLY A 106 14.41 21.74 8.18
C GLY A 106 13.70 21.25 9.44
N ASP A 107 13.92 20.01 9.89
CA ASP A 107 13.26 19.51 11.10
C ASP A 107 13.79 20.16 12.38
N THR A 108 12.87 20.52 13.28
CA THR A 108 13.17 21.01 14.63
C THR A 108 12.93 19.88 15.64
N MET A 109 13.97 19.46 16.36
CA MET A 109 13.83 18.53 17.49
C MET A 109 13.38 19.32 18.73
N THR A 110 12.15 19.10 19.20
CA THR A 110 11.60 19.76 20.39
C THR A 110 12.02 19.13 21.71
N GLY A 111 12.75 18.01 21.66
CA GLY A 111 13.31 17.30 22.81
C GLY A 111 14.78 16.95 22.62
N ASP A 112 15.37 16.30 23.62
CA ASP A 112 16.80 15.97 23.62
C ASP A 112 17.15 14.92 22.54
N LEU A 113 18.20 15.20 21.76
CA LEU A 113 18.82 14.20 20.90
C LEU A 113 19.83 13.37 21.72
N THR A 114 19.56 12.07 21.89
CA THR A 114 20.50 11.12 22.52
C THR A 114 21.13 10.18 21.49
N ILE A 115 22.46 10.15 21.38
CA ILE A 115 23.21 9.20 20.53
C ILE A 115 23.82 8.11 21.41
N LYS A 116 23.14 6.95 21.53
CA LYS A 116 23.55 5.85 22.42
C LYS A 116 24.04 4.62 21.62
N LYS A 117 25.35 4.51 21.41
CA LYS A 117 26.04 3.36 20.78
C LYS A 117 27.44 3.21 21.35
N GLY A 118 28.13 2.09 21.07
CA GLY A 118 29.49 1.83 21.59
C GLY A 118 30.52 2.92 21.24
N THR A 119 30.36 3.57 20.09
CA THR A 119 31.17 4.75 19.70
C THR A 119 30.27 5.79 19.01
N PRO A 120 29.67 6.72 19.77
CA PRO A 120 28.85 7.78 19.21
C PRO A 120 29.67 8.68 18.29
N SER A 121 29.12 9.04 17.14
CA SER A 121 29.76 9.99 16.23
C SER A 121 28.69 10.79 15.49
N VAL A 122 28.99 12.07 15.26
CA VAL A 122 28.25 12.93 14.34
C VAL A 122 29.12 13.09 13.10
N PHE A 123 28.69 12.52 11.98
CA PHE A 123 29.39 12.66 10.70
C PHE A 123 28.77 13.80 9.93
N LEU A 124 29.52 14.88 9.77
CA LEU A 124 29.11 16.03 8.98
C LEU A 124 30.05 16.13 7.77
N ARG A 125 29.48 16.26 6.57
CA ARG A 125 30.23 16.42 5.33
C ARG A 125 29.52 17.44 4.46
N ALA A 126 30.23 18.50 4.10
CA ALA A 126 29.78 19.45 3.11
C ALA A 126 30.37 19.08 1.74
N ASP A 127 29.53 19.03 0.70
CA ASP A 127 30.01 18.89 -0.69
C ASP A 127 30.75 20.17 -1.14
N SER A 128 30.45 21.30 -0.51
CA SER A 128 31.22 22.56 -0.57
C SER A 128 30.92 23.43 0.66
N GLY A 129 31.89 24.25 1.09
CA GLY A 129 31.74 25.16 2.23
C GLY A 129 32.19 24.59 3.57
N VAL A 130 31.64 25.15 4.67
CA VAL A 130 32.06 24.82 6.04
C VAL A 130 31.10 23.86 6.70
N THR A 131 31.67 22.90 7.42
CA THR A 131 30.94 21.95 8.24
C THR A 131 31.03 22.39 9.71
N ALA A 132 29.88 22.61 10.37
CA ALA A 132 29.88 23.07 11.75
C ALA A 132 28.66 22.61 12.55
N LEU A 133 28.86 22.44 13.86
CA LEU A 133 27.79 22.41 14.85
C LEU A 133 27.65 23.82 15.44
N ARG A 134 26.47 24.42 15.31
CA ARG A 134 26.18 25.77 15.81
C ARG A 134 25.24 25.70 16.99
N PHE A 135 25.47 26.55 17.98
CA PHE A 135 24.65 26.65 19.19
C PHE A 135 23.95 27.99 19.21
N TYR A 136 22.61 27.98 19.21
CA TYR A 136 21.78 29.17 19.31
C TYR A 136 20.82 29.06 20.48
N THR A 137 20.41 30.21 21.04
CA THR A 137 19.27 30.31 21.94
C THR A 137 17.97 30.53 21.16
N GLY A 138 16.81 30.38 21.83
CA GLY A 138 15.49 30.50 21.19
C GLY A 138 15.16 31.88 20.59
N ASP A 139 15.99 32.88 20.88
CA ASP A 139 15.96 34.23 20.31
C ASP A 139 16.89 34.40 19.08
N ASN A 140 17.45 33.31 18.56
CA ASN A 140 18.45 33.27 17.47
C ASN A 140 19.81 33.90 17.78
N THR A 141 20.19 34.04 19.06
CA THR A 141 21.54 34.50 19.43
C THR A 141 22.55 33.35 19.37
N GLU A 142 23.66 33.50 18.63
CA GLU A 142 24.74 32.50 18.57
C GLU A 142 25.54 32.47 19.89
N ARG A 143 25.68 31.28 20.46
CA ARG A 143 26.44 31.03 21.69
C ARG A 143 27.79 30.38 21.43
N GLY A 144 27.98 29.82 20.24
CA GLY A 144 29.24 29.24 19.82
C GLY A 144 29.11 28.38 18.57
N ILE A 145 30.26 27.99 18.05
CA ILE A 145 30.39 27.15 16.86
C ILE A 145 31.57 26.19 17.05
N ILE A 146 31.37 24.93 16.65
CA ILE A 146 32.44 23.94 16.53
C ILE A 146 32.62 23.67 15.04
N TYR A 147 33.82 23.94 14.54
CA TYR A 147 34.23 23.61 13.18
C TYR A 147 34.80 22.19 13.13
N ALA A 148 34.44 21.45 12.08
CA ALA A 148 34.95 20.11 11.78
C ALA A 148 35.74 20.11 10.47
#